data_AF-A0A7J0HCB0-F1
#
_entry.id   AF-A0A7J0HCB0-F1
#
_cell.length_a   1.000
_cell.length_b   1.000
_cell.length_c   1.000
_cell.angle_alpha   90.00
_cell.angle_beta   90.00
_cell.angle_gamma   90.00
#
_symmetry.space_group_name_H-M   'P 1'
#
loop_
_entity.id
_entity.type
_entity.pdbx_description
1 polymer ?
#
loop_
_entity_poly.entity_id
_entity_poly.type
_entity_poly.pdbx_seq_one_letter_code
_entity_poly.pdbx_strand_id
1 'polypeptide(L)'
;MKKTLYYNFIPTKAEEEECKATATPYNPSRDLVELRDIYPPPVFDPLNPWPIKKVLMPAEVGSGRIVLSHNGTFNCVFRYWTAETTHHVVMGQKKKSVLVWDVTEENNPTSYISEDMFLEQVGPDCEYYVLGCAELVRDRRLNAGDEIGLFWDMKTVAFSIQGSSSRAMIRVKSHLSGVKGRDIEVCTKVPNEVQAAAFLAIGAPNKKAKTTEMCKKMDKSSVDKLLAKHVILNNIAFNVVQTPSFITFVKGVAEFGPTYKLPSYSALRTKLVPDSRIEVEAYVANVKMSWIKTGCTLMSDIWSDMKQRAFINIIAYSPGGAVFMNAFEISKEKKTGLYLRDIMSSVVEDVGPDHVVQFVTDNATNFQSAGDMLIGKYPRMYKTKCAAHGIQLLLKDIYSEIHSSACERNWSAWEAAQTKKRNKLAPKMLDDLVYVRMNTMMMEKFNELEAQDLEPINLEKLSELPEYVDHENDEVDNPSDRTNENVEDSLIAHDDLSWLD
;
A
#
# COMPACT_ATOMS: atom_id res chain seq x y z
N MET A 1 -4.55 -24.39 -9.90
CA MET A 1 -4.76 -24.37 -8.43
C MET A 1 -3.48 -23.87 -7.78
N LYS A 2 -3.58 -23.06 -6.75
CA LYS A 2 -2.45 -22.58 -5.95
C LYS A 2 -2.46 -23.31 -4.60
N LYS A 3 -1.30 -23.73 -4.12
CA LYS A 3 -1.15 -24.31 -2.78
C LYS A 3 -0.68 -23.21 -1.83
N THR A 4 -1.25 -23.18 -0.62
CA THR A 4 -0.95 -22.19 0.42
C THR A 4 -1.05 -22.88 1.78
N LEU A 5 -0.24 -22.42 2.74
CA LEU A 5 -0.40 -22.78 4.14
C LEU A 5 -1.45 -21.86 4.80
N TYR A 6 -2.47 -22.47 5.39
CA TYR A 6 -3.48 -21.80 6.19
C TYR A 6 -3.24 -22.09 7.67
N TYR A 7 -3.39 -21.10 8.54
CA TYR A 7 -3.28 -21.32 9.98
C TYR A 7 -4.67 -21.61 10.53
N ASN A 8 -4.80 -22.76 11.20
CA ASN A 8 -5.98 -23.07 11.95
C ASN A 8 -5.82 -22.50 13.37
N PHE A 9 -6.39 -21.32 13.57
CA PHE A 9 -6.37 -20.64 14.87
C PHE A 9 -7.44 -21.15 15.82
N ILE A 10 -8.35 -22.00 15.34
CA ILE A 10 -9.47 -22.53 16.11
C ILE A 10 -9.15 -24.00 16.43
N PRO A 11 -8.89 -24.35 17.71
CA PRO A 11 -8.66 -25.73 18.09
C PRO A 11 -9.90 -26.57 17.81
N THR A 12 -9.70 -27.81 17.37
CA THR A 12 -10.77 -28.80 17.38
C THR A 12 -11.15 -29.12 18.83
N LYS A 13 -12.38 -29.59 19.05
CA LYS A 13 -12.87 -29.92 20.40
C LYS A 13 -11.96 -30.92 21.14
N ALA A 14 -11.34 -31.85 20.41
CA ALA A 14 -10.38 -32.80 20.97
C ALA A 14 -9.06 -32.12 21.41
N GLU A 15 -8.53 -31.21 20.60
CA GLU A 15 -7.32 -30.44 20.92
C GLU A 15 -7.56 -29.47 22.08
N GLU A 16 -8.75 -28.88 22.16
CA GLU A 16 -9.16 -28.02 23.28
C GLU A 16 -9.25 -28.79 24.59
N GLU A 17 -9.83 -30.01 24.56
CA GLU A 17 -9.92 -30.91 25.71
C GLU A 17 -8.52 -31.40 26.17
N GLU A 18 -7.60 -31.67 25.23
CA GLU A 18 -6.22 -32.06 25.51
C GLU A 18 -5.37 -30.91 26.09
N CYS A 19 -5.52 -29.68 25.55
CA CYS A 19 -4.87 -28.49 26.10
C CYS A 19 -5.35 -28.19 27.53
N LYS A 20 -6.66 -28.36 27.80
CA LYS A 20 -7.24 -28.25 29.14
C LYS A 20 -6.72 -29.33 30.09
N ALA A 21 -6.58 -30.57 29.62
CA ALA A 21 -6.08 -31.68 30.42
C ALA A 21 -4.59 -31.55 30.77
N THR A 22 -3.79 -30.93 29.90
CA THR A 22 -2.34 -30.77 30.07
C THR A 22 -1.91 -29.41 30.63
N ALA A 23 -2.85 -28.47 30.80
CA ALA A 23 -2.59 -27.07 31.17
C ALA A 23 -1.56 -26.37 30.27
N THR A 24 -1.57 -26.70 28.97
CA THR A 24 -0.68 -26.09 27.97
C THR A 24 -1.47 -25.18 27.03
N PRO A 25 -0.91 -24.02 26.61
CA PRO A 25 -1.58 -23.11 25.68
C PRO A 25 -1.67 -23.74 24.28
N TYR A 26 -2.82 -23.55 23.62
CA TYR A 26 -3.04 -24.05 22.26
C TYR A 26 -2.06 -23.41 21.29
N ASN A 27 -1.34 -24.25 20.54
CA ASN A 27 -0.44 -23.81 19.49
C ASN A 27 -1.12 -24.00 18.13
N PRO A 28 -1.37 -22.91 17.36
CA PRO A 28 -2.07 -23.00 16.07
C PRO A 28 -1.40 -23.99 15.11
N SER A 29 -2.17 -24.94 14.59
CA SER A 29 -1.70 -25.85 13.55
C SER A 29 -1.75 -25.17 12.18
N ARG A 30 -0.90 -25.60 11.25
CA ARG A 30 -0.91 -25.14 9.86
C ARG A 30 -1.42 -26.27 8.99
N ASP A 31 -2.26 -25.96 8.01
CA ASP A 31 -2.75 -26.92 7.03
C ASP A 31 -2.41 -26.48 5.61
N LEU A 32 -2.11 -27.45 4.74
CA LEU A 32 -1.89 -27.21 3.33
C LEU A 32 -3.24 -27.22 2.60
N VAL A 33 -3.65 -26.07 2.08
CA VAL A 33 -4.91 -25.91 1.33
C VAL A 33 -4.61 -25.66 -0.16
N GLU A 34 -5.41 -26.27 -1.03
CA GLU A 34 -5.36 -26.06 -2.48
C GLU A 34 -6.54 -25.18 -2.91
N LEU A 35 -6.22 -23.96 -3.37
CA LEU A 35 -7.20 -22.93 -3.74
C LEU A 35 -7.29 -22.79 -5.26
N ARG A 36 -8.48 -22.45 -5.76
CA ARG A 36 -8.67 -22.07 -7.17
C ARG A 36 -7.93 -20.77 -7.43
N ASP A 37 -7.22 -20.71 -8.55
CA ASP A 37 -6.41 -19.55 -8.87
C ASP A 37 -7.30 -18.41 -9.37
N ILE A 38 -7.19 -17.24 -8.76
CA ILE A 38 -7.93 -16.04 -9.16
C ILE A 38 -7.19 -15.32 -10.31
N TYR A 39 -5.90 -15.64 -10.50
CA TYR A 39 -5.05 -15.08 -11.54
C TYR A 39 -4.50 -16.19 -12.46
N PRO A 40 -4.25 -15.90 -13.75
CA PRO A 40 -3.60 -16.87 -14.63
C PRO A 40 -2.21 -17.26 -14.07
N PRO A 41 -1.75 -18.52 -14.28
CA PRO A 41 -0.41 -18.93 -13.90
C PRO A 41 0.64 -17.94 -14.41
N PRO A 42 1.75 -17.73 -13.67
CA PRO A 42 2.87 -16.92 -14.16
C PRO A 42 3.27 -17.40 -15.55
N VAL A 43 3.15 -16.53 -16.55
CA VAL A 43 3.52 -16.83 -17.93
C VAL A 43 5.04 -17.00 -17.98
N PHE A 44 5.51 -18.06 -18.64
CA PHE A 44 6.93 -18.26 -18.91
C PHE A 44 7.45 -17.02 -19.66
N ASP A 45 8.33 -16.25 -19.04
CA ASP A 45 8.97 -15.09 -19.65
C ASP A 45 10.17 -15.57 -20.47
N PRO A 46 10.15 -15.47 -21.82
CA PRO A 46 11.27 -15.87 -22.67
C PRO A 46 12.54 -15.05 -22.38
N LEU A 47 12.41 -13.85 -21.81
CA LEU A 47 13.52 -12.98 -21.43
C LEU A 47 14.02 -13.23 -19.99
N ASN A 48 13.26 -13.99 -19.19
CA ASN A 48 13.64 -14.40 -17.84
C ASN A 48 13.27 -15.87 -17.57
N PRO A 49 14.02 -16.83 -18.16
CA PRO A 49 13.69 -18.26 -18.11
C PRO A 49 13.79 -18.89 -16.71
N TRP A 50 14.33 -18.17 -15.71
CA TRP A 50 14.58 -18.68 -14.36
C TRP A 50 13.77 -17.89 -13.32
N PRO A 51 12.60 -18.39 -12.89
CA PRO A 51 11.76 -17.73 -11.89
C PRO A 51 12.39 -17.75 -10.49
N ILE A 52 13.28 -18.70 -10.19
CA ILE A 52 14.10 -18.69 -8.98
C ILE A 52 15.55 -18.37 -9.38
N LYS A 53 16.06 -17.20 -8.97
CA LYS A 53 17.48 -16.84 -9.09
C LYS A 53 18.12 -16.85 -7.71
N LYS A 54 19.28 -17.49 -7.59
CA LYS A 54 19.98 -17.64 -6.30
C LYS A 54 21.48 -17.48 -6.47
N VAL A 55 22.07 -16.63 -5.64
CA VAL A 55 23.52 -16.57 -5.44
C VAL A 55 23.92 -17.57 -4.36
N LEU A 56 24.92 -18.40 -4.66
CA LEU A 56 25.36 -19.48 -3.78
C LEU A 56 26.22 -18.96 -2.63
N MET A 57 25.89 -19.39 -1.41
CA MET A 57 26.65 -19.08 -0.20
C MET A 57 27.74 -20.13 0.05
N PRO A 58 28.84 -19.78 0.76
CA PRO A 58 29.93 -20.74 1.06
C PRO A 58 29.44 -22.02 1.75
N ALA A 59 28.48 -21.92 2.66
CA ALA A 59 27.91 -23.07 3.37
C ALA A 59 27.06 -23.98 2.46
N GLU A 60 26.35 -23.40 1.48
CA GLU A 60 25.51 -24.13 0.53
C GLU A 60 26.37 -24.93 -0.45
N VAL A 61 27.47 -24.32 -0.92
CA VAL A 61 28.46 -24.98 -1.78
C VAL A 61 29.19 -26.09 -1.03
N GLY A 62 29.64 -25.82 0.19
CA GLY A 62 30.39 -26.81 0.99
C GLY A 62 29.56 -28.01 1.41
N SER A 63 28.24 -27.85 1.58
CA SER A 63 27.32 -28.93 1.96
C SER A 63 26.56 -29.55 0.79
N GLY A 64 26.55 -28.92 -0.39
CA GLY A 64 25.75 -29.36 -1.53
C GLY A 64 24.23 -29.19 -1.32
N ARG A 65 23.83 -28.34 -0.37
CA ARG A 65 22.44 -28.12 0.05
C ARG A 65 22.06 -26.67 -0.22
N ILE A 66 21.28 -26.46 -1.28
CA ILE A 66 20.89 -25.11 -1.73
C ILE A 66 19.60 -24.70 -1.05
N VAL A 67 19.58 -23.53 -0.40
CA VAL A 67 18.40 -23.03 0.30
C VAL A 67 17.52 -22.23 -0.66
N LEU A 68 16.25 -22.62 -0.73
CA LEU A 68 15.20 -21.99 -1.54
C LEU A 68 14.18 -21.30 -0.62
N SER A 69 13.74 -20.11 -1.01
CA SER A 69 12.70 -19.36 -0.28
C SER A 69 11.33 -20.03 -0.43
N HIS A 70 10.49 -19.95 0.61
CA HIS A 70 9.09 -20.39 0.57
C HIS A 70 8.34 -19.95 -0.69
N ASN A 71 8.36 -18.64 -1.01
CA ASN A 71 7.64 -18.08 -2.15
C ASN A 71 8.12 -18.65 -3.51
N GLY A 72 9.43 -18.85 -3.64
CA GLY A 72 10.02 -19.50 -4.83
C GLY A 72 9.52 -20.93 -4.99
N THR A 73 9.60 -21.74 -3.93
CA THR A 73 9.21 -23.16 -3.97
C THR A 73 7.71 -23.34 -4.17
N PHE A 74 6.86 -22.59 -3.47
CA PHE A 74 5.40 -22.73 -3.60
C PHE A 74 4.87 -22.30 -4.97
N ASN A 75 5.35 -21.18 -5.50
CA ASN A 75 4.84 -20.67 -6.77
C ASN A 75 5.44 -21.38 -7.98
N CYS A 76 6.70 -21.83 -7.90
CA CYS A 76 7.41 -22.35 -9.06
C CYS A 76 7.51 -23.88 -9.07
N VAL A 77 7.38 -24.56 -7.92
CA VAL A 77 7.55 -26.01 -7.79
C VAL A 77 6.24 -26.68 -7.35
N PHE A 78 5.78 -26.40 -6.12
CA PHE A 78 4.63 -27.10 -5.54
C PHE A 78 3.31 -26.80 -6.25
N ARG A 79 3.23 -25.67 -6.96
CA ARG A 79 2.15 -25.38 -7.89
C ARG A 79 1.86 -26.55 -8.84
N TYR A 80 2.90 -27.24 -9.30
CA TYR A 80 2.81 -28.31 -10.29
C TYR A 80 2.83 -29.72 -9.70
N TRP A 81 3.00 -29.85 -8.38
CA TRP A 81 2.96 -31.13 -7.68
C TRP A 81 1.53 -31.48 -7.29
N THR A 82 1.26 -32.76 -7.02
CA THR A 82 -0.03 -33.16 -6.42
C THR A 82 -0.12 -32.64 -4.98
N ALA A 83 -1.34 -32.42 -4.48
CA ALA A 83 -1.58 -32.02 -3.08
C ALA A 83 -0.94 -33.01 -2.10
N GLU A 84 -1.08 -34.31 -2.36
CA GLU A 84 -0.48 -35.39 -1.58
C GLU A 84 1.06 -35.31 -1.52
N THR A 85 1.72 -35.12 -2.67
CA THR A 85 3.19 -35.04 -2.71
C THR A 85 3.70 -33.79 -1.98
N THR A 86 2.98 -32.68 -2.12
CA THR A 86 3.33 -31.42 -1.44
C THR A 86 3.14 -31.56 0.07
N HIS A 87 2.03 -32.16 0.49
CA HIS A 87 1.74 -32.44 1.90
C HIS A 87 2.82 -33.32 2.53
N HIS A 88 3.34 -34.31 1.79
CA HIS A 88 4.42 -35.17 2.26
C HIS A 88 5.72 -34.42 2.60
N VAL A 89 6.08 -33.40 1.80
CA VAL A 89 7.30 -32.60 2.02
C VAL A 89 7.08 -31.52 3.07
N VAL A 90 5.92 -30.86 3.05
CA VAL A 90 5.64 -29.69 3.89
C VAL A 90 5.18 -30.10 5.29
N MET A 91 4.17 -30.96 5.38
CA MET A 91 3.60 -31.38 6.66
C MET A 91 4.30 -32.61 7.24
N GLY A 92 4.73 -33.52 6.37
CA GLY A 92 5.38 -34.77 6.78
C GLY A 92 6.85 -34.61 7.21
N GLN A 93 7.48 -33.46 6.96
CA GLN A 93 8.92 -33.20 7.14
C GLN A 93 9.83 -34.29 6.53
N LYS A 94 9.40 -34.89 5.42
CA LYS A 94 10.12 -35.99 4.76
C LYS A 94 10.82 -35.50 3.50
N LYS A 95 12.00 -36.06 3.26
CA LYS A 95 12.76 -35.86 2.01
C LYS A 95 12.00 -36.49 0.85
N LYS A 96 11.79 -35.72 -0.22
CA LYS A 96 11.28 -36.24 -1.49
C LYS A 96 12.41 -36.24 -2.51
N SER A 97 12.72 -37.40 -3.08
CA SER A 97 13.68 -37.49 -4.18
C SER A 97 13.17 -36.75 -5.41
N VAL A 98 14.04 -35.98 -6.04
CA VAL A 98 13.72 -35.17 -7.22
C VAL A 98 14.76 -35.39 -8.30
N LEU A 99 14.35 -35.32 -9.56
CA LEU A 99 15.25 -35.30 -10.71
C LEU A 99 15.68 -33.86 -10.98
N VAL A 100 16.98 -33.65 -11.20
CA VAL A 100 17.55 -32.35 -11.54
C VAL A 100 18.26 -32.44 -12.90
N TRP A 101 17.85 -31.61 -13.85
CA TRP A 101 18.52 -31.39 -15.12
C TRP A 101 19.40 -30.16 -15.04
N ASP A 102 20.63 -30.31 -15.48
CA ASP A 102 21.54 -29.21 -15.74
C ASP A 102 21.51 -28.88 -17.22
N VAL A 103 20.93 -27.73 -17.53
CA VAL A 103 20.69 -27.21 -18.89
C VAL A 103 21.58 -26.00 -19.18
N THR A 104 22.66 -25.84 -18.41
CA THR A 104 23.65 -24.77 -18.62
C THR A 104 24.31 -24.83 -20.00
N GLU A 105 24.40 -26.03 -20.58
CA GLU A 105 24.89 -26.24 -21.95
C GLU A 105 23.71 -26.64 -22.83
N GLU A 106 23.22 -25.69 -23.64
CA GLU A 106 22.01 -25.85 -24.47
C GLU A 106 22.00 -27.12 -25.33
N ASN A 107 23.18 -27.62 -25.72
CA ASN A 107 23.33 -28.77 -26.61
C ASN A 107 23.67 -30.10 -25.90
N ASN A 108 23.83 -30.11 -24.57
CA ASN A 108 24.19 -31.33 -23.83
C ASN A 108 23.68 -31.32 -22.38
N PRO A 109 22.35 -31.41 -22.17
CA PRO A 109 21.78 -31.40 -20.84
C PRO A 109 22.16 -32.68 -20.07
N THR A 110 22.54 -32.53 -18.81
CA THR A 110 22.93 -33.67 -17.94
C THR A 110 21.88 -33.85 -16.85
N SER A 111 21.36 -35.07 -16.68
CA SER A 111 20.41 -35.39 -15.62
C SER A 111 21.12 -35.98 -14.39
N TYR A 112 20.61 -35.62 -13.22
CA TYR A 112 21.09 -36.07 -11.92
C TYR A 112 19.93 -36.70 -11.16
N ILE A 113 20.04 -38.01 -10.89
CA ILE A 113 19.10 -38.77 -10.06
C ILE A 113 19.94 -39.62 -9.11
N SER A 114 19.93 -39.28 -7.83
CA SER A 114 20.60 -40.03 -6.77
C SER A 114 19.90 -39.82 -5.43
N GLU A 115 20.30 -40.56 -4.40
CA GLU A 115 19.79 -40.37 -3.04
C GLU A 115 20.10 -38.97 -2.48
N ASP A 116 21.11 -38.30 -3.02
CA ASP A 116 21.51 -36.94 -2.67
C ASP A 116 20.71 -35.85 -3.41
N MET A 117 19.82 -36.23 -4.34
CA MET A 117 18.92 -35.32 -5.07
C MET A 117 17.53 -35.33 -4.45
N PHE A 118 17.28 -34.39 -3.53
CA PHE A 118 16.02 -34.32 -2.79
C PHE A 118 15.58 -32.89 -2.52
N LEU A 119 14.29 -32.73 -2.27
CA LEU A 119 13.70 -31.52 -1.71
C LEU A 119 13.16 -31.82 -0.31
N GLU A 120 13.55 -31.01 0.66
CA GLU A 120 13.05 -31.11 2.04
C GLU A 120 12.71 -29.75 2.62
N GLN A 121 11.77 -29.71 3.57
CA GLN A 121 11.54 -28.55 4.39
C GLN A 121 12.55 -28.52 5.55
N VAL A 122 13.09 -27.34 5.86
CA VAL A 122 13.97 -27.16 7.02
C VAL A 122 13.45 -26.03 7.91
N GLY A 123 13.33 -26.33 9.21
CA GLY A 123 12.91 -25.38 10.24
C GLY A 123 11.44 -25.56 10.69
N PRO A 124 11.11 -25.09 11.90
CA PRO A 124 9.79 -25.26 12.50
C PRO A 124 8.67 -24.49 11.77
N ASP A 125 9.02 -23.45 11.00
CA ASP A 125 8.05 -22.50 10.45
C ASP A 125 7.85 -22.56 8.93
N CYS A 126 8.28 -23.63 8.24
CA CYS A 126 8.10 -23.79 6.78
C CYS A 126 8.65 -22.63 5.93
N GLU A 127 9.59 -21.83 6.44
CA GLU A 127 10.06 -20.61 5.79
C GLU A 127 11.05 -20.87 4.64
N TYR A 128 11.77 -21.99 4.71
CA TYR A 128 12.80 -22.34 3.73
C TYR A 128 12.77 -23.82 3.37
N TYR A 129 13.17 -24.10 2.13
CA TYR A 129 13.31 -25.44 1.57
C TYR A 129 14.75 -25.68 1.18
N VAL A 130 15.21 -26.93 1.26
CA VAL A 130 16.55 -27.31 0.85
C VAL A 130 16.46 -28.26 -0.33
N LEU A 131 17.13 -27.88 -1.42
CA LEU A 131 17.41 -28.74 -2.56
C LEU A 131 18.81 -29.36 -2.38
N GLY A 132 18.84 -30.66 -2.09
CA GLY A 132 20.06 -31.46 -2.12
C GLY A 132 20.51 -31.64 -3.57
N CYS A 133 21.75 -31.23 -3.88
CA CYS A 133 22.33 -31.38 -5.21
C CYS A 133 23.87 -31.44 -5.16
N ALA A 134 24.41 -32.12 -4.15
CA ALA A 134 25.85 -32.17 -3.89
C ALA A 134 26.68 -32.69 -5.08
N GLU A 135 26.15 -33.66 -5.83
CA GLU A 135 26.81 -34.18 -7.03
C GLU A 135 26.93 -33.11 -8.12
N LEU A 136 25.87 -32.35 -8.38
CA LEU A 136 25.88 -31.27 -9.36
C LEU A 136 26.86 -30.16 -8.96
N VAL A 137 26.87 -29.76 -7.68
CA VAL A 137 27.81 -28.76 -7.16
C VAL A 137 29.26 -29.19 -7.38
N ARG A 138 29.57 -30.47 -7.13
CA ARG A 138 30.91 -31.06 -7.30
C ARG A 138 31.31 -31.18 -8.77
N ASP A 139 30.41 -31.66 -9.62
CA ASP A 139 30.66 -31.85 -11.05
C ASP A 139 30.86 -30.53 -11.78
N ARG A 140 30.10 -29.50 -11.40
CA ARG A 140 30.22 -28.14 -11.97
C ARG A 140 31.25 -27.26 -11.27
N ARG A 141 31.82 -27.70 -10.15
CA ARG A 141 32.74 -26.91 -9.32
C ARG A 141 32.20 -25.51 -9.00
N LEU A 142 30.92 -25.45 -8.63
CA LEU A 142 30.27 -24.19 -8.25
C LEU A 142 30.97 -23.60 -7.03
N ASN A 143 31.14 -22.28 -7.01
CA ASN A 143 31.80 -21.55 -5.94
C ASN A 143 30.82 -20.58 -5.26
N ALA A 144 31.19 -20.13 -4.06
CA ALA A 144 30.45 -19.08 -3.38
C ALA A 144 30.46 -17.80 -4.22
N GLY A 145 29.28 -17.21 -4.44
CA GLY A 145 29.09 -16.04 -5.29
C GLY A 145 28.63 -16.37 -6.71
N ASP A 146 28.62 -17.64 -7.13
CA ASP A 146 28.04 -18.03 -8.40
C ASP A 146 26.51 -17.87 -8.36
N GLU A 147 25.95 -17.32 -9.44
CA GLU A 147 24.50 -17.21 -9.61
C GLU A 147 23.96 -18.39 -10.42
N ILE A 148 22.90 -19.02 -9.89
CA ILE A 148 22.15 -20.08 -10.55
C ILE A 148 20.70 -19.67 -10.77
N GLY A 149 20.16 -20.09 -11.89
CA GLY A 149 18.73 -20.06 -12.21
C GLY A 149 18.11 -21.44 -12.03
N LEU A 150 16.90 -21.46 -11.49
CA LEU A 150 16.12 -22.66 -11.16
C LEU A 150 14.68 -22.50 -11.68
N PHE A 151 14.15 -23.52 -12.34
CA PHE A 151 12.72 -23.67 -12.62
C PHE A 151 12.28 -25.12 -12.53
N TRP A 152 10.98 -25.35 -12.39
CA TRP A 152 10.38 -26.68 -12.52
C TRP A 152 9.84 -26.86 -13.94
N ASP A 153 10.38 -27.84 -14.67
CA ASP A 153 9.94 -28.15 -16.02
C ASP A 153 8.78 -29.16 -15.98
N MET A 154 7.62 -28.74 -16.48
CA MET A 154 6.44 -29.58 -16.57
C MET A 154 6.57 -30.70 -17.62
N LYS A 155 7.41 -30.53 -18.64
CA LYS A 155 7.60 -31.54 -19.69
C LYS A 155 8.44 -32.71 -19.20
N THR A 156 9.48 -32.44 -18.42
CA THR A 156 10.40 -33.46 -17.90
C THR A 156 10.12 -33.84 -16.45
N VAL A 157 9.15 -33.18 -15.79
CA VAL A 157 8.76 -33.38 -14.38
C VAL A 157 9.98 -33.34 -13.45
N ALA A 158 10.79 -32.29 -13.61
CA ALA A 158 12.08 -32.18 -12.98
C ALA A 158 12.47 -30.73 -12.69
N PHE A 159 13.42 -30.55 -11.77
CA PHE A 159 14.11 -29.27 -11.63
C PHE A 159 15.06 -29.08 -12.80
N SER A 160 15.08 -27.88 -13.37
CA SER A 160 16.06 -27.47 -14.36
C SER A 160 16.92 -26.35 -13.79
N ILE A 161 18.23 -26.50 -13.90
CA ILE A 161 19.25 -25.57 -13.40
C ILE A 161 20.07 -25.03 -14.56
N GLN A 162 20.26 -23.72 -14.58
CA GLN A 162 21.27 -23.06 -15.41
C GLN A 162 22.20 -22.23 -14.54
N GLY A 163 23.49 -22.55 -14.59
CA GLY A 163 24.53 -21.71 -14.02
C GLY A 163 24.85 -20.52 -14.93
N SER A 164 25.21 -19.38 -14.34
CA SER A 164 25.70 -18.19 -15.05
C SER A 164 27.04 -18.39 -15.79
N SER A 165 27.71 -19.53 -15.60
CA SER A 165 29.02 -19.81 -16.19
C SER A 165 29.04 -21.12 -16.98
N SER A 166 29.12 -21.03 -18.31
CA SER A 166 29.34 -22.21 -19.16
C SER A 166 30.72 -22.84 -18.88
N ARG A 167 30.84 -24.17 -18.99
CA ARG A 167 32.13 -24.88 -18.85
C ARG A 167 33.22 -24.31 -19.77
N ALA A 168 32.85 -23.82 -20.95
CA ALA A 168 33.76 -23.18 -21.89
C ALA A 168 34.35 -21.87 -21.32
N MET A 169 33.52 -21.05 -20.67
CA MET A 169 33.96 -19.77 -20.12
C MET A 169 34.86 -19.95 -18.88
N ILE A 170 34.63 -20.97 -18.06
CA ILE A 170 35.50 -21.32 -16.92
C ILE A 170 36.87 -21.80 -17.41
N ARG A 171 36.92 -22.68 -18.42
CA ARG A 171 38.18 -23.15 -19.00
C ARG A 171 39.01 -22.03 -19.61
N VAL A 172 38.35 -21.10 -20.32
CA VAL A 172 39.02 -19.91 -20.88
C VAL A 172 39.52 -18.99 -19.78
N LYS A 173 38.72 -18.70 -18.74
CA LYS A 173 39.16 -17.89 -17.60
C LYS A 173 40.34 -18.52 -16.86
N SER A 174 40.33 -19.84 -16.62
CA SER A 174 41.47 -20.55 -16.03
C SER A 174 42.71 -20.55 -16.93
N HIS A 175 42.57 -20.82 -18.23
CA HIS A 175 43.64 -20.75 -19.24
C HIS A 175 44.31 -19.37 -19.30
N LEU A 176 43.52 -18.31 -19.15
CA LEU A 176 43.97 -16.91 -19.20
C LEU A 176 44.51 -16.38 -17.86
N SER A 177 44.12 -16.98 -16.73
CA SER A 177 44.48 -16.51 -15.38
C SER A 177 45.92 -16.78 -14.94
N GLY A 178 46.62 -17.71 -15.60
CA GLY A 178 47.95 -18.15 -15.17
C GLY A 178 47.99 -19.29 -14.15
N VAL A 179 46.83 -19.75 -13.66
CA VAL A 179 46.75 -20.80 -12.63
C VAL A 179 46.73 -22.19 -13.30
N LYS A 180 47.70 -23.05 -12.96
CA LYS A 180 47.73 -24.44 -13.44
C LYS A 180 46.59 -25.25 -12.80
N GLY A 181 45.60 -25.62 -13.60
CA GLY A 181 44.58 -26.61 -13.25
C GLY A 181 44.96 -28.01 -13.76
N ARG A 182 44.26 -29.06 -13.27
CA ARG A 182 44.29 -30.38 -13.93
C ARG A 182 43.69 -30.23 -15.33
N ASP A 183 44.45 -30.65 -16.35
CA ASP A 183 44.06 -30.72 -17.76
C ASP A 183 43.76 -29.39 -18.47
N ILE A 184 44.37 -28.28 -18.02
CA ILE A 184 44.30 -26.97 -18.70
C ILE A 184 45.71 -26.37 -18.79
N GLU A 185 46.24 -26.28 -20.02
CA GLU A 185 47.49 -25.55 -20.27
C GLU A 185 47.30 -24.05 -20.01
N VAL A 186 48.36 -23.35 -19.59
CA VAL A 186 48.31 -21.90 -19.33
C VAL A 186 48.74 -21.15 -20.58
N CYS A 187 48.00 -20.10 -20.96
CA CYS A 187 48.45 -19.23 -22.05
C CYS A 187 49.57 -18.30 -21.57
N THR A 188 50.74 -18.40 -22.17
CA THR A 188 51.92 -17.58 -21.82
C THR A 188 51.95 -16.21 -22.52
N LYS A 189 50.97 -15.93 -23.40
CA LYS A 189 50.90 -14.70 -24.20
C LYS A 189 49.80 -13.73 -23.75
N VAL A 190 49.28 -13.87 -22.54
CA VAL A 190 48.19 -13.03 -22.02
C VAL A 190 48.76 -11.72 -21.47
N PRO A 191 48.25 -10.55 -21.87
CA PRO A 191 48.63 -9.28 -21.27
C PRO A 191 48.31 -9.24 -19.77
N ASN A 192 49.19 -8.63 -18.96
CA ASN A 192 49.10 -8.61 -17.49
C ASN A 192 47.73 -8.13 -16.96
N GLU A 193 47.09 -7.17 -17.64
CA GLU A 193 45.77 -6.65 -17.27
C GLU A 193 44.65 -7.69 -17.47
N VAL A 194 44.69 -8.40 -18.60
CA VAL A 194 43.72 -9.46 -18.92
C VAL A 194 43.92 -10.66 -18.00
N GLN A 195 45.17 -10.99 -17.68
CA GLN A 195 45.51 -12.04 -16.73
C GLN A 195 45.02 -11.71 -15.32
N ALA A 196 45.19 -10.48 -14.85
CA ALA A 196 44.71 -10.03 -13.54
C ALA A 196 43.16 -10.01 -13.47
N ALA A 197 42.48 -9.58 -14.53
CA ALA A 197 41.03 -9.63 -14.62
C ALA A 197 40.50 -11.08 -14.65
N ALA A 198 41.15 -11.96 -15.41
CA ALA A 198 40.83 -13.39 -15.43
C ALA A 198 41.07 -14.06 -14.07
N PHE A 199 42.14 -13.67 -13.36
CA PHE A 199 42.47 -14.15 -12.01
C PHE A 199 41.46 -13.69 -10.95
N LEU A 200 40.95 -12.45 -11.05
CA LEU A 200 39.87 -11.97 -10.19
C LEU A 200 38.54 -12.68 -10.49
N ALA A 201 38.27 -12.96 -11.77
CA ALA A 201 37.05 -13.64 -12.21
C ALA A 201 36.97 -15.13 -11.81
N ILE A 202 38.09 -15.74 -11.40
CA ILE A 202 38.14 -17.11 -10.83
C ILE A 202 38.05 -17.13 -9.29
N GLY A 203 37.76 -16.00 -8.64
CA GLY A 203 37.48 -15.94 -7.21
C GLY A 203 38.71 -15.92 -6.29
N ALA A 204 39.91 -15.68 -6.81
CA ALA A 204 41.09 -15.53 -5.96
C ALA A 204 41.06 -14.18 -5.21
N PRO A 205 41.25 -14.15 -3.87
CA PRO A 205 41.15 -12.91 -3.11
C PRO A 205 42.35 -12.02 -3.41
N ASN A 206 42.12 -10.85 -4.03
CA ASN A 206 43.19 -9.88 -4.26
C ASN A 206 43.11 -8.71 -3.28
N LYS A 207 44.19 -8.52 -2.50
CA LYS A 207 44.43 -7.31 -1.72
C LYS A 207 44.78 -6.19 -2.69
N LYS A 208 43.94 -5.14 -2.70
CA LYS A 208 44.12 -3.80 -3.30
C LYS A 208 43.68 -3.68 -4.77
N ALA A 209 42.51 -3.09 -4.96
CA ALA A 209 42.25 -2.15 -6.05
C ALA A 209 41.26 -1.09 -5.56
N LYS A 210 41.68 0.18 -5.62
CA LYS A 210 40.88 1.37 -5.35
C LYS A 210 40.35 1.91 -6.69
N THR A 211 39.17 2.55 -6.59
CA THR A 211 38.53 3.51 -7.50
C THR A 211 37.89 2.98 -8.79
N THR A 212 36.56 2.90 -8.79
CA THR A 212 35.65 3.81 -9.53
C THR A 212 34.26 3.65 -8.89
N GLU A 213 33.72 4.68 -8.23
CA GLU A 213 32.36 4.63 -7.67
C GLU A 213 31.34 4.63 -8.81
N MET A 214 30.97 3.43 -9.28
CA MET A 214 29.67 3.23 -9.90
C MET A 214 28.63 3.47 -8.82
N CYS A 215 27.82 4.52 -8.96
CA CYS A 215 26.72 4.79 -8.05
C CYS A 215 25.79 3.58 -8.05
N LYS A 216 25.87 2.74 -7.00
CA LYS A 216 24.96 1.61 -6.82
C LYS A 216 23.55 2.19 -6.79
N LYS A 217 22.76 1.97 -7.85
CA LYS A 217 21.34 2.31 -7.85
C LYS A 217 20.70 1.53 -6.70
N MET A 218 20.01 2.22 -5.80
CA MET A 218 19.26 1.56 -4.74
C MET A 218 18.22 0.64 -5.39
N ASP A 219 18.13 -0.59 -4.89
CA ASP A 219 17.07 -1.49 -5.30
C ASP A 219 15.72 -0.98 -4.79
N LYS A 220 14.64 -1.38 -5.47
CA LYS A 220 13.28 -0.95 -5.14
C LYS A 220 12.93 -1.22 -3.67
N SER A 221 13.30 -2.38 -3.12
CA SER A 221 12.98 -2.72 -1.72
C SER A 221 13.64 -1.77 -0.72
N SER A 222 14.87 -1.34 -0.99
CA SER A 222 15.55 -0.35 -0.17
C SER A 222 14.87 1.03 -0.21
N VAL A 223 14.39 1.46 -1.37
CA VAL A 223 13.63 2.72 -1.52
C VAL A 223 12.27 2.62 -0.82
N ASP A 224 11.56 1.51 -0.99
CA ASP A 224 10.26 1.24 -0.36
C ASP A 224 10.38 1.26 1.19
N LYS A 225 11.46 0.70 1.74
CA LYS A 225 11.76 0.76 3.18
C LYS A 225 12.02 2.19 3.68
N LEU A 226 12.71 3.02 2.88
CA LEU A 226 12.92 4.44 3.22
C LEU A 226 11.59 5.20 3.24
N LEU A 227 10.72 4.95 2.25
CA LEU A 227 9.39 5.54 2.19
C LEU A 227 8.54 5.11 3.39
N ALA A 228 8.47 3.81 3.67
CA ALA A 228 7.73 3.28 4.82
C ALA A 228 8.21 3.90 6.14
N LYS A 229 9.54 3.96 6.35
CA LYS A 229 10.14 4.61 7.52
C LYS A 229 9.76 6.10 7.60
N HIS A 230 9.78 6.82 6.48
CA HIS A 230 9.40 8.24 6.45
C HIS A 230 7.92 8.44 6.84
N VAL A 231 7.02 7.66 6.26
CA VAL A 231 5.58 7.75 6.53
C VAL A 231 5.26 7.44 7.99
N ILE A 232 5.83 6.36 8.54
CA ILE A 232 5.63 5.94 9.93
C ILE A 232 6.18 7.00 10.91
N LEU A 233 7.44 7.41 10.75
CA LEU A 233 8.07 8.33 11.70
C LEU A 233 7.44 9.73 11.71
N ASN A 234 6.88 10.18 10.59
CA ASN A 234 6.26 11.49 10.47
C ASN A 234 4.73 11.47 10.64
N ASN A 235 4.14 10.29 10.91
CA ASN A 235 2.69 10.09 11.03
C ASN A 235 1.93 10.63 9.81
N ILE A 236 2.47 10.35 8.61
CA ILE A 236 1.81 10.67 7.36
C ILE A 236 0.79 9.56 7.09
N ALA A 237 -0.40 9.92 6.63
CA ALA A 237 -1.42 8.93 6.30
C ALA A 237 -0.96 8.07 5.11
N PHE A 238 -1.15 6.74 5.17
CA PHE A 238 -0.67 5.82 4.14
C PHE A 238 -1.23 6.11 2.75
N ASN A 239 -2.46 6.67 2.68
CA ASN A 239 -3.08 7.07 1.42
C ASN A 239 -2.30 8.16 0.66
N VAL A 240 -1.33 8.84 1.29
CA VAL A 240 -0.46 9.83 0.60
C VAL A 240 0.19 9.26 -0.66
N VAL A 241 0.55 7.97 -0.66
CA VAL A 241 1.25 7.34 -1.79
C VAL A 241 0.37 7.19 -3.04
N GLN A 242 -0.95 7.31 -2.87
CA GLN A 242 -1.93 7.27 -3.94
C GLN A 242 -2.30 8.68 -4.46
N THR A 243 -1.88 9.75 -3.78
CA THR A 243 -2.25 11.11 -4.18
C THR A 243 -1.50 11.53 -5.45
N PRO A 244 -2.18 12.16 -6.43
CA PRO A 244 -1.54 12.63 -7.66
C PRO A 244 -0.35 13.56 -7.41
N SER A 245 -0.46 14.45 -6.41
CA SER A 245 0.61 15.38 -6.03
C SER A 245 1.87 14.67 -5.54
N PHE A 246 1.74 13.64 -4.69
CA PHE A 246 2.89 12.85 -4.22
C PHE A 246 3.53 12.05 -5.36
N ILE A 247 2.73 11.41 -6.21
CA ILE A 247 3.22 10.65 -7.37
C ILE A 247 3.99 11.57 -8.32
N THR A 248 3.44 12.76 -8.62
CA THR A 248 4.05 13.75 -9.50
C THR A 248 5.35 14.29 -8.91
N PHE A 249 5.36 14.57 -7.60
CA PHE A 249 6.58 14.97 -6.90
C PHE A 249 7.68 13.89 -7.01
N VAL A 250 7.37 12.62 -6.73
CA VAL A 250 8.35 11.52 -6.81
C VAL A 250 8.89 11.34 -8.24
N LYS A 251 8.02 11.43 -9.25
CA LYS A 251 8.43 11.40 -10.66
C LYS A 251 9.36 12.57 -11.01
N GLY A 252 9.03 13.79 -10.58
CA GLY A 252 9.86 14.97 -10.80
C GLY A 252 11.24 14.86 -10.13
N VAL A 253 11.32 14.29 -8.91
CA VAL A 253 12.60 14.01 -8.25
C VAL A 253 13.41 12.97 -9.03
N ALA A 254 12.77 11.91 -9.53
CA ALA A 254 13.43 10.88 -10.33
C ALA A 254 13.96 11.43 -11.67
N GLU A 255 13.20 12.31 -12.31
CA GLU A 255 13.57 12.99 -13.56
C GLU A 255 14.73 13.98 -13.37
N PHE A 256 14.72 14.74 -12.25
CA PHE A 256 15.84 15.64 -11.92
C PHE A 256 17.14 14.87 -11.62
N GLY A 257 17.03 13.72 -10.96
CA GLY A 257 18.15 12.83 -10.69
C GLY A 257 18.86 13.06 -9.35
N PRO A 258 20.02 12.40 -9.11
CA PRO A 258 20.65 12.28 -7.79
C PRO A 258 21.20 13.58 -7.20
N THR A 259 21.28 14.65 -8.00
CA THR A 259 21.71 15.98 -7.54
C THR A 259 20.57 16.79 -6.92
N TYR A 260 19.33 16.30 -6.97
CA TYR A 260 18.18 16.95 -6.33
C TYR A 260 18.41 17.10 -4.83
N LYS A 261 18.19 18.31 -4.32
CA LYS A 261 18.24 18.61 -2.89
C LYS A 261 16.87 19.12 -2.45
N LEU A 262 16.36 18.56 -1.37
CA LEU A 262 15.13 19.04 -0.76
C LEU A 262 15.28 20.53 -0.36
N PRO A 263 14.22 21.34 -0.53
CA PRO A 263 14.21 22.70 -0.04
C PRO A 263 14.35 22.72 1.49
N SER A 264 15.01 23.75 2.02
CA SER A 264 15.09 23.94 3.47
C SER A 264 13.72 24.26 4.07
N TYR A 265 13.54 24.00 5.37
CA TYR A 265 12.33 24.39 6.10
C TYR A 265 11.98 25.87 5.88
N SER A 266 12.99 26.76 5.89
CA SER A 266 12.78 28.18 5.62
C SER A 266 12.33 28.43 4.18
N ALA A 267 13.00 27.82 3.19
CA ALA A 267 12.65 28.01 1.79
C ALA A 267 11.22 27.53 1.49
N LEU A 268 10.83 26.39 2.04
CA LEU A 268 9.46 25.87 1.92
C LEU A 268 8.45 26.86 2.49
N ARG A 269 8.69 27.33 3.72
CA ARG A 269 7.80 28.23 4.47
C ARG A 269 7.70 29.64 3.88
N THR A 270 8.82 30.25 3.51
CA THR A 270 8.89 31.69 3.19
C THR A 270 8.90 31.99 1.70
N LYS A 271 9.11 30.97 0.86
CA LYS A 271 9.15 31.13 -0.60
C LYS A 271 8.14 30.22 -1.30
N LEU A 272 8.27 28.90 -1.14
CA LEU A 272 7.48 27.96 -1.95
C LEU A 272 5.97 28.00 -1.62
N VAL A 273 5.59 28.13 -0.35
CA VAL A 273 4.17 28.29 0.03
C VAL A 273 3.59 29.60 -0.53
N PRO A 274 4.24 30.76 -0.37
CA PRO A 274 3.83 31.99 -1.05
C PRO A 274 3.76 31.88 -2.57
N ASP A 275 4.73 31.23 -3.22
CA ASP A 275 4.72 31.05 -4.68
C ASP A 275 3.50 30.21 -5.12
N SER A 276 3.20 29.12 -4.41
CA SER A 276 2.00 28.30 -4.65
C SER A 276 0.71 29.09 -4.42
N ARG A 277 0.70 30.04 -3.48
CA ARG A 277 -0.45 30.92 -3.25
C ARG A 277 -0.76 31.78 -4.47
N ILE A 278 0.24 32.25 -5.21
CA ILE A 278 0.03 33.07 -6.42
C ILE A 278 -0.75 32.28 -7.48
N GLU A 279 -0.38 31.00 -7.69
CA GLU A 279 -1.08 30.11 -8.63
C GLU A 279 -2.53 29.87 -8.19
N VAL A 280 -2.74 29.58 -6.91
CA VAL A 280 -4.09 29.41 -6.34
C VAL A 280 -4.90 30.69 -6.43
N GLU A 281 -4.31 31.86 -6.21
CA GLU A 281 -4.98 33.16 -6.33
C GLU A 281 -5.42 33.44 -7.77
N ALA A 282 -4.64 33.01 -8.78
CA ALA A 282 -5.03 33.12 -10.18
C ALA A 282 -6.26 32.24 -10.49
N TYR A 283 -6.30 30.99 -10.01
CA TYR A 283 -7.49 30.15 -10.11
C TYR A 283 -8.69 30.79 -9.42
N VAL A 284 -8.54 31.24 -8.17
CA VAL A 284 -9.62 31.88 -7.41
C VAL A 284 -10.13 33.13 -8.13
N ALA A 285 -9.25 33.97 -8.66
CA ALA A 285 -9.64 35.15 -9.42
C ALA A 285 -10.47 34.76 -10.66
N ASN A 286 -10.07 33.71 -11.38
CA ASN A 286 -10.82 33.20 -12.53
C ASN A 286 -12.23 32.70 -12.14
N VAL A 287 -12.35 31.92 -11.06
CA VAL A 287 -13.66 31.47 -10.56
C VAL A 287 -14.51 32.66 -10.15
N LYS A 288 -13.94 33.64 -9.45
CA LYS A 288 -14.65 34.86 -9.01
C LYS A 288 -15.21 35.68 -10.17
N MET A 289 -14.52 35.72 -11.31
CA MET A 289 -15.03 36.40 -12.52
C MET A 289 -16.32 35.76 -13.03
N SER A 290 -16.51 34.45 -12.84
CA SER A 290 -17.74 33.76 -13.25
C SER A 290 -18.97 34.22 -12.44
N TRP A 291 -18.78 34.67 -11.20
CA TRP A 291 -19.86 35.08 -10.30
C TRP A 291 -20.63 36.31 -10.79
N ILE A 292 -20.00 37.15 -11.64
CA ILE A 292 -20.67 38.29 -12.29
C ILE A 292 -21.84 37.80 -13.17
N LYS A 293 -21.69 36.63 -13.80
CA LYS A 293 -22.69 36.06 -14.71
C LYS A 293 -23.62 35.07 -14.01
N THR A 294 -23.09 34.20 -13.17
CA THR A 294 -23.85 33.09 -12.58
C THR A 294 -24.30 33.34 -11.14
N GLY A 295 -23.69 34.31 -10.48
CA GLY A 295 -23.66 34.38 -9.02
C GLY A 295 -22.93 33.18 -8.41
N CYS A 296 -22.93 33.11 -7.08
CA CYS A 296 -22.41 32.01 -6.30
C CYS A 296 -23.33 31.62 -5.13
N THR A 297 -23.22 30.37 -4.72
CA THR A 297 -23.81 29.81 -3.50
C THR A 297 -22.76 29.82 -2.40
N LEU A 298 -23.05 30.48 -1.27
CA LEU A 298 -22.24 30.37 -0.06
C LEU A 298 -22.69 29.16 0.75
N MET A 299 -21.74 28.32 1.15
CA MET A 299 -21.96 27.16 2.01
C MET A 299 -21.14 27.35 3.28
N SER A 300 -21.81 27.25 4.43
CA SER A 300 -21.14 27.25 5.73
C SER A 300 -21.29 25.90 6.40
N ASP A 301 -20.18 25.38 6.94
CA ASP A 301 -20.17 24.21 7.80
C ASP A 301 -19.54 24.57 9.15
N ILE A 302 -20.15 24.08 10.24
CA ILE A 302 -19.59 24.21 11.58
C ILE A 302 -19.56 22.86 12.26
N TRP A 303 -18.37 22.50 12.69
CA TRP A 303 -18.17 21.41 13.61
C TRP A 303 -17.53 21.93 14.90
N SER A 304 -17.77 21.23 16.01
CA SER A 304 -17.22 21.57 17.31
C SER A 304 -16.38 20.42 17.82
N ASP A 305 -15.22 20.73 18.39
CA ASP A 305 -14.38 19.75 19.04
C ASP A 305 -14.83 19.50 20.49
N MET A 306 -14.32 18.42 21.10
CA MET A 306 -14.60 18.11 22.51
C MET A 306 -13.95 19.10 23.50
N LYS A 307 -13.16 20.05 23.00
CA LYS A 307 -12.44 21.07 23.80
C LYS A 307 -13.13 22.43 23.76
N GLN A 308 -14.42 22.46 23.46
CA GLN A 308 -15.26 23.67 23.43
C GLN A 308 -14.85 24.71 22.37
N ARG A 309 -14.18 24.27 21.30
CA ARG A 309 -13.87 25.12 20.14
C ARG A 309 -14.80 24.73 18.99
N ALA A 310 -15.32 25.72 18.30
CA ALA A 310 -16.09 25.53 17.07
C ALA A 310 -15.34 26.15 15.90
N PHE A 311 -15.34 25.43 14.78
CA PHE A 311 -14.67 25.84 13.56
C PHE A 311 -15.73 26.10 12.50
N ILE A 312 -15.67 27.27 11.87
CA ILE A 312 -16.58 27.68 10.81
C ILE A 312 -15.82 27.68 9.50
N ASN A 313 -16.23 26.84 8.55
CA ASN A 313 -15.67 26.83 7.21
C ASN A 313 -16.68 27.45 6.26
N ILE A 314 -16.22 28.35 5.40
CA ILE A 314 -17.06 29.02 4.40
C ILE A 314 -16.50 28.77 3.02
N ILE A 315 -17.34 28.26 2.13
CA ILE A 315 -17.02 27.91 0.75
C ILE A 315 -18.01 28.64 -0.16
N ALA A 316 -17.51 29.26 -1.22
CA ALA A 316 -18.32 29.79 -2.31
C ALA A 316 -18.29 28.80 -3.47
N TYR A 317 -19.45 28.43 -3.99
CA TYR A 317 -19.60 27.54 -5.14
C TYR A 317 -20.28 28.27 -6.30
N SER A 318 -19.82 27.98 -7.51
CA SER A 318 -20.41 28.42 -8.77
C SER A 318 -20.17 27.36 -9.83
N PRO A 319 -20.85 27.40 -10.99
CA PRO A 319 -20.53 26.53 -12.12
C PRO A 319 -19.08 26.65 -12.60
N GLY A 320 -18.42 27.79 -12.35
CA GLY A 320 -17.00 27.98 -12.67
C GLY A 320 -16.04 27.35 -11.65
N GLY A 321 -16.54 26.79 -10.54
CA GLY A 321 -15.73 26.13 -9.52
C GLY A 321 -16.12 26.46 -8.08
N ALA A 322 -15.46 25.78 -7.15
CA ALA A 322 -15.55 26.03 -5.71
C ALA A 322 -14.30 26.78 -5.21
N VAL A 323 -14.53 27.70 -4.27
CA VAL A 323 -13.51 28.51 -3.61
C VAL A 323 -13.73 28.45 -2.11
N PHE A 324 -12.74 27.98 -1.37
CA PHE A 324 -12.69 28.15 0.08
C PHE A 324 -12.43 29.63 0.41
N MET A 325 -13.37 30.25 1.11
CA MET A 325 -13.34 31.68 1.42
C MET A 325 -12.56 31.94 2.70
N ASN A 326 -12.94 31.28 3.79
CA ASN A 326 -12.31 31.48 5.09
C ASN A 326 -12.64 30.35 6.08
N ALA A 327 -11.80 30.22 7.11
CA ALA A 327 -12.11 29.44 8.31
C ALA A 327 -11.96 30.29 9.57
N PHE A 328 -12.88 30.11 10.52
CA PHE A 328 -12.86 30.82 11.79
C PHE A 328 -12.85 29.83 12.96
N GLU A 329 -11.91 29.98 13.88
CA GLU A 329 -11.90 29.29 15.19
C GLU A 329 -12.60 30.17 16.23
N ILE A 330 -13.68 29.70 16.82
CA ILE A 330 -14.45 30.43 17.85
C ILE A 330 -14.66 29.56 19.09
N SER A 331 -14.88 30.18 20.26
CA SER A 331 -15.34 29.43 21.44
C SER A 331 -16.80 29.03 21.26
N LYS A 332 -17.19 27.86 21.77
CA LYS A 332 -18.55 27.33 21.65
C LYS A 332 -19.61 28.29 22.19
N GLU A 333 -19.30 29.01 23.26
CA GLU A 333 -20.16 30.02 23.90
C GLU A 333 -20.46 31.23 23.00
N LYS A 334 -19.60 31.52 22.02
CA LYS A 334 -19.78 32.63 21.06
C LYS A 334 -20.62 32.23 19.83
N LYS A 335 -21.06 30.98 19.71
CA LYS A 335 -21.87 30.45 18.58
C LYS A 335 -23.33 30.94 18.67
N THR A 336 -23.54 32.26 18.65
CA THR A 336 -24.88 32.87 18.60
C THR A 336 -25.27 33.16 17.15
N GLY A 337 -26.58 33.22 16.87
CA GLY A 337 -27.06 33.56 15.52
C GLY A 337 -26.60 34.94 15.05
N LEU A 338 -26.45 35.91 15.97
CA LEU A 338 -25.93 37.24 15.69
C LEU A 338 -24.48 37.21 15.19
N TYR A 339 -23.62 36.46 15.88
CA TYR A 339 -22.22 36.37 15.51
C TYR A 339 -22.02 35.67 14.16
N LEU A 340 -22.80 34.62 13.90
CA LEU A 340 -22.81 33.92 12.62
C LEU A 340 -23.28 34.84 11.48
N ARG A 341 -24.33 35.63 11.71
CA ARG A 341 -24.79 36.65 10.77
C ARG A 341 -23.69 37.66 10.45
N ASP A 342 -22.92 38.10 11.44
CA ASP A 342 -21.87 39.11 11.24
C ASP A 342 -20.70 38.57 10.40
N ILE A 343 -20.25 37.34 10.69
CA ILE A 343 -19.24 36.66 9.87
C ILE A 343 -19.73 36.51 8.43
N MET A 344 -20.93 35.96 8.25
CA MET A 344 -21.47 35.74 6.91
C MET A 344 -21.73 37.06 6.17
N SER A 345 -22.17 38.11 6.87
CA SER A 345 -22.32 39.44 6.29
C SER A 345 -20.98 39.95 5.75
N SER A 346 -19.89 39.80 6.52
CA SER A 346 -18.56 40.18 6.04
C SER A 346 -18.20 39.45 4.74
N VAL A 347 -18.46 38.13 4.68
CA VAL A 347 -18.17 37.36 3.46
C VAL A 347 -19.06 37.78 2.29
N VAL A 348 -20.34 38.07 2.53
CA VAL A 348 -21.25 38.57 1.49
C VAL A 348 -20.78 39.92 0.94
N GLU A 349 -20.34 40.84 1.81
CA GLU A 349 -19.76 42.11 1.36
C GLU A 349 -18.46 41.91 0.59
N ASP A 350 -17.58 40.99 1.02
CA ASP A 350 -16.32 40.67 0.32
C ASP A 350 -16.53 40.09 -1.09
N VAL A 351 -17.62 39.34 -1.27
CA VAL A 351 -18.04 38.79 -2.58
C VAL A 351 -18.79 39.83 -3.42
N GLY A 352 -19.49 40.74 -2.75
CA GLY A 352 -20.49 41.62 -3.33
C GLY A 352 -21.88 40.99 -3.21
N PRO A 353 -22.84 41.66 -2.56
CA PRO A 353 -24.17 41.11 -2.30
C PRO A 353 -24.96 40.76 -3.57
N ASP A 354 -24.65 41.43 -4.68
CA ASP A 354 -25.28 41.21 -5.98
C ASP A 354 -24.85 39.90 -6.65
N HIS A 355 -23.71 39.34 -6.23
CA HIS A 355 -23.17 38.09 -6.76
C HIS A 355 -23.52 36.88 -5.89
N VAL A 356 -24.14 37.07 -4.73
CA VAL A 356 -24.55 35.96 -3.85
C VAL A 356 -26.03 35.65 -4.07
N VAL A 357 -26.29 34.45 -4.60
CA VAL A 357 -27.65 34.01 -4.95
C VAL A 357 -28.26 33.14 -3.86
N GLN A 358 -27.45 32.29 -3.22
CA GLN A 358 -27.92 31.31 -2.27
C GLN A 358 -26.99 31.20 -1.06
N PHE A 359 -27.57 30.96 0.11
CA PHE A 359 -26.85 30.56 1.32
C PHE A 359 -27.33 29.19 1.81
N VAL A 360 -26.42 28.24 1.89
CA VAL A 360 -26.64 26.89 2.42
C VAL A 360 -26.03 26.79 3.82
N THR A 361 -26.84 26.38 4.79
CA THR A 361 -26.45 26.30 6.19
C THR A 361 -26.99 25.04 6.87
N ASP A 362 -26.38 24.66 8.00
CA ASP A 362 -26.88 23.58 8.84
C ASP A 362 -28.31 23.84 9.37
N ASN A 363 -28.93 22.81 9.95
CA ASN A 363 -30.30 22.90 10.48
C ASN A 363 -30.36 23.34 11.96
N ALA A 364 -29.23 23.72 12.56
CA ALA A 364 -29.22 24.14 13.95
C ALA A 364 -29.95 25.49 14.11
N THR A 365 -30.62 25.67 15.25
CA THR A 365 -31.48 26.83 15.52
C THR A 365 -30.77 28.17 15.37
N ASN A 366 -29.53 28.28 15.86
CA ASN A 366 -28.74 29.51 15.76
C ASN A 366 -28.46 29.91 14.32
N PHE A 367 -28.34 28.95 13.41
CA PHE A 367 -28.10 29.18 12.00
C PHE A 367 -29.36 29.44 11.20
N GLN A 368 -30.46 28.80 11.58
CA GLN A 368 -31.75 29.17 11.03
C GLN A 368 -32.00 30.65 11.28
N SER A 369 -31.81 31.09 12.53
CA SER A 369 -31.89 32.49 12.93
C SER A 369 -30.89 33.37 12.16
N ALA A 370 -29.60 33.02 12.14
CA ALA A 370 -28.59 33.80 11.40
C ALA A 370 -28.94 33.93 9.91
N GLY A 371 -29.38 32.84 9.30
CA GLY A 371 -29.82 32.78 7.93
C GLY A 371 -31.03 33.67 7.68
N ASP A 372 -32.06 33.61 8.53
CA ASP A 372 -33.25 34.47 8.39
C ASP A 372 -32.89 35.96 8.48
N MET A 373 -31.98 36.31 9.40
CA MET A 373 -31.44 37.66 9.52
C MET A 373 -30.66 38.09 8.26
N LEU A 374 -29.91 37.18 7.64
CA LEU A 374 -29.17 37.44 6.42
C LEU A 374 -30.11 37.64 5.22
N ILE A 375 -31.18 36.83 5.09
CA ILE A 375 -32.18 37.02 4.03
C ILE A 375 -32.92 38.35 4.19
N GLY A 376 -33.23 38.74 5.43
CA GLY A 376 -33.79 40.06 5.72
C GLY A 376 -32.86 41.21 5.31
N LYS A 377 -31.54 41.04 5.46
CA LYS A 377 -30.53 42.04 5.08
C LYS A 377 -30.22 42.05 3.58
N TYR A 378 -30.27 40.90 2.92
CA TYR A 378 -29.94 40.71 1.51
C TYR A 378 -31.11 40.02 0.77
N PRO A 379 -32.16 40.76 0.37
CA PRO A 379 -33.40 40.17 -0.15
C PRO A 379 -33.26 39.41 -1.49
N ARG A 380 -32.16 39.61 -2.21
CA ARG A 380 -31.84 38.91 -3.47
C ARG A 380 -31.26 37.50 -3.25
N MET A 381 -30.85 37.20 -2.02
CA MET A 381 -30.36 35.90 -1.62
C MET A 381 -31.53 35.05 -1.11
N TYR A 382 -31.47 33.74 -1.31
CA TYR A 382 -32.36 32.80 -0.62
C TYR A 382 -31.57 31.80 0.22
N LYS A 383 -32.20 31.30 1.29
CA LYS A 383 -31.61 30.32 2.21
C LYS A 383 -32.06 28.91 1.85
N THR A 384 -31.14 27.96 1.88
CA THR A 384 -31.46 26.53 1.77
C THR A 384 -30.85 25.77 2.95
N LYS A 385 -31.60 24.80 3.45
CA LYS A 385 -31.16 23.90 4.51
C LYS A 385 -30.20 22.85 3.94
N CYS A 386 -29.18 22.47 4.72
CA CYS A 386 -28.26 21.42 4.31
C CYS A 386 -28.99 20.07 4.18
N ALA A 387 -29.01 19.50 2.97
CA ALA A 387 -29.64 18.23 2.69
C ALA A 387 -28.94 17.07 3.41
N ALA A 388 -27.60 17.05 3.44
CA ALA A 388 -26.82 16.02 4.13
C ALA A 388 -27.14 15.98 5.63
N HIS A 389 -27.24 17.15 6.27
CA HIS A 389 -27.64 17.22 7.66
C HIS A 389 -29.13 16.88 7.87
N GLY A 390 -30.00 17.21 6.90
CA GLY A 390 -31.39 16.75 6.91
C GLY A 390 -31.52 15.23 6.89
N ILE A 391 -30.76 14.56 6.02
CA ILE A 391 -30.68 13.09 5.95
C ILE A 391 -30.08 12.54 7.25
N GLN A 392 -29.03 13.14 7.79
CA GLN A 392 -28.46 12.74 9.06
C GLN A 392 -29.47 12.82 10.21
N LEU A 393 -30.27 13.89 10.28
CA LEU A 393 -31.32 14.04 11.28
C LEU A 393 -32.42 13.00 11.08
N LEU A 394 -32.86 12.76 9.85
CA LEU A 394 -33.82 11.70 9.52
C LEU A 394 -33.31 10.32 9.97
N LEU A 395 -32.07 9.98 9.62
CA LEU A 395 -31.44 8.73 10.01
C LEU A 395 -31.25 8.65 11.53
N LYS A 396 -30.93 9.76 12.18
CA LYS A 396 -30.83 9.82 13.64
C LYS A 396 -32.20 9.59 14.27
N ASP A 397 -33.27 10.15 13.73
CA ASP A 397 -34.62 9.95 14.26
C ASP A 397 -35.03 8.48 14.10
N ILE A 398 -34.81 7.89 12.91
CA ILE A 398 -35.02 6.46 12.63
C ILE A 398 -34.18 5.57 13.58
N TYR A 399 -32.91 5.90 13.76
CA TYR A 399 -31.98 5.12 14.58
C TYR A 399 -32.09 5.42 16.08
N SER A 400 -32.70 6.55 16.47
CA SER A 400 -32.99 6.83 17.88
C SER A 400 -34.08 5.93 18.45
N GLU A 401 -34.84 5.25 17.58
CA GLU A 401 -35.68 4.11 17.95
C GLU A 401 -34.87 2.81 18.16
N ILE A 402 -33.57 2.78 17.82
CA ILE A 402 -32.65 1.62 17.96
C ILE A 402 -31.24 2.09 18.40
N HIS A 403 -31.09 2.48 19.67
CA HIS A 403 -29.84 2.68 20.43
C HIS A 403 -28.61 3.36 19.75
N SER A 404 -28.36 4.63 20.10
CA SER A 404 -27.13 5.41 19.81
C SER A 404 -25.98 5.22 20.83
N SER A 405 -24.69 5.30 20.42
CA SER A 405 -23.63 6.07 21.14
C SER A 405 -22.14 5.75 20.80
N ALA A 406 -21.81 4.86 19.86
CA ALA A 406 -20.41 4.43 19.67
C ALA A 406 -19.56 5.27 18.67
N CYS A 407 -20.18 6.00 17.73
CA CYS A 407 -19.47 6.58 16.59
C CYS A 407 -18.80 7.95 16.84
N GLU A 408 -19.17 8.70 17.87
CA GLU A 408 -18.62 10.07 18.09
C GLU A 408 -17.23 10.10 18.78
N ARG A 409 -16.78 8.99 19.39
CA ARG A 409 -15.55 8.99 20.21
C ARG A 409 -14.26 8.74 19.43
N ASN A 410 -14.32 8.25 18.19
CA ASN A 410 -13.11 7.88 17.43
C ASN A 410 -12.46 9.04 16.65
N TRP A 411 -13.21 10.11 16.34
CA TRP A 411 -12.71 11.24 15.54
C TRP A 411 -11.78 12.19 16.32
N SER A 412 -12.00 12.32 17.64
CA SER A 412 -11.30 13.29 18.50
C SER A 412 -9.87 12.88 18.88
N ALA A 413 -9.59 11.58 18.96
CA ALA A 413 -8.25 11.05 19.23
C ALA A 413 -7.31 11.20 18.01
N TRP A 414 -7.86 11.15 16.79
CA TRP A 414 -7.12 11.31 15.54
C TRP A 414 -6.73 12.78 15.28
N GLU A 415 -7.63 13.72 15.55
CA GLU A 415 -7.38 15.15 15.37
C GLU A 415 -6.32 15.69 16.36
N ALA A 416 -6.27 15.12 17.57
CA ALA A 416 -5.26 15.44 18.58
C ALA A 416 -3.82 15.10 18.13
N ALA A 417 -3.66 14.23 17.13
CA ALA A 417 -2.35 13.79 16.65
C ALA A 417 -1.70 14.73 15.60
N GLN A 418 -2.41 15.70 15.01
CA GLN A 418 -1.86 16.42 13.83
C GLN A 418 -1.62 17.95 13.92
N THR A 419 -2.42 18.79 14.59
CA THR A 419 -2.59 20.13 13.95
C THR A 419 -1.93 21.39 14.53
N LYS A 420 -1.23 21.42 15.68
CA LYS A 420 -0.58 22.69 16.13
C LYS A 420 0.86 22.58 16.67
N LYS A 421 1.24 21.50 17.36
CA LYS A 421 2.54 21.45 18.08
C LYS A 421 3.77 21.17 17.20
N ARG A 422 3.62 20.53 16.04
CA ARG A 422 4.78 20.04 15.25
C ARG A 422 5.50 21.12 14.43
N ASN A 423 4.80 22.20 14.03
CA ASN A 423 5.32 23.10 13.00
C ASN A 423 5.70 24.52 13.47
N LYS A 424 5.43 24.90 14.74
CA LYS A 424 5.70 26.25 15.32
C LYS A 424 5.37 27.40 14.36
N LEU A 425 4.19 27.33 13.71
CA LEU A 425 3.76 28.30 12.72
C LEU A 425 3.08 29.49 13.41
N ALA A 426 3.26 30.69 12.86
CA ALA A 426 2.51 31.87 13.28
C ALA A 426 1.04 31.74 12.81
N PRO A 427 0.05 32.31 13.54
CA PRO A 427 -1.38 32.16 13.21
C PRO A 427 -1.73 32.50 11.76
N LYS A 428 -1.27 33.64 11.25
CA LYS A 428 -1.48 34.06 9.86
C LYS A 428 -1.02 33.01 8.82
N MET A 429 0.07 32.31 9.12
CA MET A 429 0.65 31.32 8.21
C MET A 429 -0.06 29.97 8.29
N LEU A 430 -0.80 29.72 9.38
CA LEU A 430 -1.73 28.60 9.47
C LEU A 430 -2.96 28.86 8.60
N ASP A 431 -3.52 30.08 8.66
CA ASP A 431 -4.64 30.50 7.82
C ASP A 431 -4.29 30.39 6.33
N ASP A 432 -3.11 30.88 5.95
CA ASP A 432 -2.59 30.77 4.57
C ASP A 432 -2.44 29.31 4.13
N LEU A 433 -1.97 28.41 5.02
CA LEU A 433 -1.79 26.99 4.71
C LEU A 433 -3.14 26.27 4.51
N VAL A 434 -4.13 26.57 5.35
CA VAL A 434 -5.49 26.02 5.21
C VAL A 434 -6.10 26.52 3.91
N TYR A 435 -5.99 27.81 3.62
CA TYR A 435 -6.50 28.43 2.40
C TYR A 435 -5.91 27.81 1.14
N VAL A 436 -4.57 27.71 1.05
CA VAL A 436 -3.89 27.10 -0.09
C VAL A 436 -4.28 25.64 -0.24
N ARG A 437 -4.20 24.84 0.84
CA ARG A 437 -4.52 23.41 0.79
C ARG A 437 -5.94 23.14 0.30
N MET A 438 -6.94 23.83 0.86
CA MET A 438 -8.34 23.60 0.52
C MET A 438 -8.64 23.99 -0.91
N ASN A 439 -8.13 25.15 -1.35
CA ASN A 439 -8.35 25.61 -2.73
C ASN A 439 -7.60 24.76 -3.76
N THR A 440 -6.38 24.30 -3.48
CA THR A 440 -5.66 23.36 -4.36
C THR A 440 -6.42 22.04 -4.51
N MET A 441 -6.94 21.46 -3.42
CA MET A 441 -7.73 20.22 -3.49
C MET A 441 -9.03 20.41 -4.29
N MET A 442 -9.69 21.56 -4.16
CA MET A 442 -10.89 21.88 -4.95
C MET A 442 -10.56 22.06 -6.43
N MET A 443 -9.47 22.77 -6.74
CA MET A 443 -8.98 22.96 -8.10
C MET A 443 -8.63 21.62 -8.76
N GLU A 444 -7.85 20.76 -8.10
CA GLU A 444 -7.49 19.43 -8.62
C GLU A 444 -8.73 18.58 -8.89
N LYS A 445 -9.68 18.52 -7.94
CA LYS A 445 -10.92 17.76 -8.08
C LYS A 445 -11.82 18.32 -9.18
N PHE A 446 -11.90 19.64 -9.33
CA PHE A 446 -12.71 20.26 -10.38
C PHE A 446 -12.10 20.01 -11.76
N ASN A 447 -10.78 20.13 -11.90
CA ASN A 447 -10.07 19.80 -13.14
C ASN A 447 -10.23 18.31 -13.50
N GLU A 448 -10.20 17.41 -12.51
CA GLU A 448 -10.49 15.98 -12.70
C GLU A 448 -11.93 15.72 -13.18
N LEU A 449 -12.90 16.45 -12.64
CA LEU A 449 -14.32 16.35 -13.03
C LEU A 449 -14.58 16.97 -14.41
N GLU A 450 -13.91 18.08 -14.75
CA GLU A 450 -13.99 18.70 -16.08
C GLU A 450 -13.34 17.81 -17.16
N ALA A 451 -12.34 17.00 -16.79
CA ALA A 451 -11.73 16.00 -17.67
C ALA A 451 -12.56 14.72 -17.83
N GLN A 452 -13.58 14.51 -17.00
CA GLN A 452 -14.50 13.36 -17.07
C GLN A 452 -15.78 13.82 -17.77
N ASP A 453 -16.11 13.23 -18.92
CA ASP A 453 -17.37 13.47 -19.62
C ASP A 453 -18.51 12.79 -18.84
N LEU A 454 -18.96 13.45 -17.76
CA LEU A 454 -19.99 12.92 -16.86
C LEU A 454 -21.36 13.11 -17.51
N GLU A 455 -22.04 12.01 -17.81
CA GLU A 455 -23.42 12.05 -18.29
C GLU A 455 -24.33 12.75 -17.25
N PRO A 456 -25.20 13.69 -17.67
CA PRO A 456 -26.13 14.33 -16.76
C PRO A 456 -27.03 13.31 -16.05
N ILE A 457 -27.25 13.49 -14.75
CA ILE A 457 -28.21 12.68 -13.99
C ILE A 457 -29.59 12.83 -14.66
N ASN A 458 -30.08 11.74 -15.26
CA ASN A 458 -31.37 11.72 -15.92
C ASN A 458 -32.49 11.60 -14.88
N LEU A 459 -33.14 12.73 -14.57
CA LEU A 459 -34.22 12.83 -13.59
C LEU A 459 -35.47 12.00 -13.96
N GLU A 460 -35.66 11.65 -15.24
CA GLU A 460 -36.76 10.80 -15.70
C GLU A 460 -36.49 9.30 -15.48
N LYS A 461 -35.22 8.92 -15.25
CA LYS A 461 -34.80 7.55 -14.93
C LYS A 461 -34.56 7.31 -13.44
N LEU A 462 -34.94 8.25 -12.56
CA LEU A 462 -34.81 8.05 -11.11
C LEU A 462 -35.69 6.89 -10.60
N SER A 463 -36.76 6.54 -11.32
CA SER A 463 -37.59 5.36 -11.06
C SER A 463 -36.99 4.06 -11.61
N GLU A 464 -35.96 4.16 -12.45
CA GLU A 464 -35.19 3.06 -13.04
C GLU A 464 -33.77 3.04 -12.44
N LEU A 465 -33.65 3.25 -11.13
CA LEU A 465 -32.41 2.87 -10.45
C LEU A 465 -32.17 1.39 -10.76
N PRO A 466 -30.95 0.98 -11.17
CA PRO A 466 -30.61 -0.43 -11.17
C PRO A 466 -30.96 -0.96 -9.78
N GLU A 467 -31.63 -2.12 -9.72
CA GLU A 467 -31.74 -2.85 -8.46
C GLU A 467 -30.36 -2.86 -7.82
N TYR A 468 -30.29 -2.43 -6.57
CA TYR A 468 -29.08 -2.46 -5.79
C TYR A 468 -28.63 -3.93 -5.76
N VAL A 469 -27.68 -4.28 -6.63
CA VAL A 469 -27.08 -5.60 -6.60
C VAL A 469 -26.17 -5.60 -5.39
N ASP A 470 -26.62 -6.25 -4.32
CA ASP A 470 -25.73 -6.62 -3.24
C ASP A 470 -24.55 -7.37 -3.85
N HIS A 471 -23.35 -6.78 -3.76
CA HIS A 471 -22.10 -7.51 -3.95
C HIS A 471 -21.72 -8.24 -2.65
N GLU A 472 -22.71 -8.71 -1.92
CA GLU A 472 -22.58 -9.72 -0.87
C GLU A 472 -23.48 -10.88 -1.26
N ASN A 473 -22.85 -11.88 -1.87
CA ASN A 473 -23.31 -13.26 -2.07
C ASN A 473 -24.71 -13.45 -2.67
N ASP A 474 -24.77 -14.19 -3.78
CA ASP A 474 -25.61 -15.39 -3.80
C ASP A 474 -25.25 -16.26 -5.01
N GLU A 475 -25.07 -17.55 -4.76
CA GLU A 475 -26.14 -18.52 -5.00
C GLU A 475 -25.58 -19.92 -4.73
N VAL A 476 -26.20 -20.69 -3.85
CA VAL A 476 -27.35 -21.53 -4.24
C VAL A 476 -27.97 -22.10 -2.96
N ASP A 477 -29.22 -21.72 -2.75
CA ASP A 477 -30.18 -22.33 -1.83
C ASP A 477 -30.30 -23.84 -2.06
N ASN A 478 -30.46 -24.62 -0.99
CA ASN A 478 -31.32 -25.80 -1.09
C ASN A 478 -32.21 -25.90 0.16
N PRO A 479 -33.53 -25.69 0.02
CA PRO A 479 -34.45 -25.56 1.15
C PRO A 479 -35.03 -26.92 1.54
N SER A 480 -34.47 -27.55 2.58
CA SER A 480 -35.17 -28.58 3.36
C SER A 480 -34.51 -28.80 4.72
N ASP A 481 -34.81 -27.96 5.70
CA ASP A 481 -35.50 -28.43 6.91
C ASP A 481 -35.78 -27.23 7.82
N ARG A 482 -37.06 -26.93 7.99
CA ARG A 482 -37.53 -26.15 9.14
C ARG A 482 -37.50 -27.09 10.33
N THR A 483 -36.94 -26.67 11.46
CA THR A 483 -37.65 -26.72 12.74
C THR A 483 -36.88 -25.99 13.85
N ASN A 484 -37.59 -25.01 14.41
CA ASN A 484 -37.76 -24.74 15.84
C ASN A 484 -36.61 -24.38 16.78
N GLU A 485 -36.95 -23.37 17.59
CA GLU A 485 -36.66 -23.18 19.02
C GLU A 485 -35.54 -22.21 19.42
N ASN A 486 -35.98 -20.96 19.64
CA ASN A 486 -36.14 -20.36 20.97
C ASN A 486 -34.95 -20.37 21.96
N VAL A 487 -34.64 -19.14 22.39
CA VAL A 487 -34.35 -18.74 23.80
C VAL A 487 -32.93 -19.13 24.24
N GLU A 488 -32.03 -18.22 24.63
CA GLU A 488 -32.11 -17.35 25.80
C GLU A 488 -30.85 -16.48 25.89
N ASP A 489 -31.02 -15.29 26.48
CA ASP A 489 -29.98 -14.41 27.00
C ASP A 489 -28.99 -15.14 27.92
N SER A 490 -27.70 -14.81 27.82
CA SER A 490 -26.88 -14.68 29.02
C SER A 490 -25.80 -13.61 28.86
N LEU A 491 -25.87 -12.69 29.80
CA LEU A 491 -25.10 -11.46 29.98
C LEU A 491 -23.65 -11.72 30.42
N ILE A 492 -22.75 -10.88 29.91
CA ILE A 492 -21.66 -10.15 30.61
C ILE A 492 -20.73 -10.95 31.55
N ALA A 493 -19.44 -10.97 31.21
CA ALA A 493 -18.32 -10.86 32.17
C ALA A 493 -17.09 -10.28 31.43
N HIS A 494 -16.82 -8.98 31.58
CA HIS A 494 -15.72 -8.42 32.38
C HIS A 494 -14.32 -8.56 31.74
N ASP A 495 -13.93 -7.53 30.97
CA ASP A 495 -12.52 -7.26 30.63
C ASP A 495 -11.78 -6.77 31.88
N ASP A 496 -10.84 -7.58 32.36
CA ASP A 496 -9.87 -7.26 33.40
C ASP A 496 -8.71 -6.43 32.78
N LEU A 497 -8.61 -5.18 33.21
CA LEU A 497 -7.63 -4.17 32.77
C LEU A 497 -6.49 -4.01 33.80
N SER A 498 -5.88 -5.11 34.23
CA SER A 498 -4.81 -5.11 35.26
C SER A 498 -3.36 -5.05 34.73
N TRP A 499 -3.14 -4.57 33.50
CA TRP A 499 -1.79 -4.47 32.89
C TRP A 499 -1.27 -3.04 32.68
N LEU A 500 -1.90 -2.05 33.31
CA LEU A 500 -1.47 -0.65 33.28
C LEU A 500 -1.21 -0.14 34.69
N ASP A 501 -0.13 -0.65 35.29
CA ASP A 501 0.67 0.05 36.31
C ASP A 501 2.15 0.04 35.88
#